data_AF-A0A1I2AFR5-F1
#
_entry.id   AF-A0A1I2AFR5-F1
#
_cell.length_a   1.000
_cell.length_b   1.000
_cell.length_c   1.000
_cell.angle_alpha   90.00
_cell.angle_beta   90.00
_cell.angle_gamma   90.00
#
_symmetry.space_group_name_H-M   'P 1'
#
loop_
_entity.id
_entity.type
_entity.pdbx_description
1 polymer ?
#
loop_
_entity_poly.entity_id
_entity_poly.type
_entity_poly.pdbx_seq_one_letter_code
_entity_poly.pdbx_strand_id
1 'polypeptide(L)'
;MGLLEKRALKAFQDGSYKTLTDEITAIAGYTIEFEINWDTLALDEYAAIYDDSFTKVYFTPLIAALKEITADDMGKEALKEALKKVVIKNEGGFVYGSNAYSFSNGVLTIDHVPFSNVDNITERSTELGALLMKNL
;
A
#
# COMPACT_ATOMS: atom_id res chain seq x y z
N MET A 1 0.38 20.12 -7.83
CA MET A 1 0.99 19.33 -8.93
C MET A 1 1.27 20.16 -10.17
N GLY A 2 2.56 20.48 -10.37
CA GLY A 2 3.13 21.01 -11.61
C GLY A 2 3.34 19.94 -12.68
N LEU A 3 4.01 20.30 -13.80
CA LEU A 3 4.26 19.39 -14.92
C LEU A 3 5.24 18.26 -14.57
N LEU A 4 6.23 18.55 -13.72
CA LEU A 4 7.23 17.57 -13.29
C LEU A 4 6.57 16.47 -12.46
N GLU A 5 5.74 16.85 -11.50
CA GLU A 5 4.98 15.95 -10.64
C GLU A 5 4.03 15.08 -11.47
N LYS A 6 3.30 15.69 -12.42
CA LYS A 6 2.40 14.95 -13.33
C LYS A 6 3.15 13.90 -14.15
N ARG A 7 4.34 14.22 -14.66
CA ARG A 7 5.16 13.27 -15.43
C ARG A 7 5.70 12.15 -14.56
N ALA A 8 6.21 12.47 -13.37
CA ALA A 8 6.73 11.47 -12.43
C ALA A 8 5.61 10.53 -11.94
N LEU A 9 4.45 11.07 -11.57
CA LEU A 9 3.29 10.29 -11.18
C LEU A 9 2.83 9.36 -12.32
N LYS A 10 2.75 9.88 -13.56
CA LYS A 10 2.35 9.07 -14.71
C LYS A 10 3.35 7.95 -15.00
N ALA A 11 4.66 8.22 -14.87
CA ALA A 11 5.69 7.20 -15.01
C ALA A 11 5.56 6.09 -13.96
N PHE A 12 5.27 6.45 -12.70
CA PHE A 12 4.99 5.48 -11.64
C PHE A 12 3.76 4.63 -11.96
N GLN A 13 2.65 5.26 -12.38
CA GLN A 13 1.39 4.60 -12.72
C GLN A 13 1.54 3.60 -13.88
N ASP A 14 2.27 3.98 -14.93
CA ASP A 14 2.46 3.16 -16.13
C ASP A 14 3.54 2.07 -15.96
N GLY A 15 4.39 2.21 -14.93
CA GLY A 15 5.49 1.30 -14.63
C GLY A 15 5.29 0.58 -13.30
N SER A 16 5.94 1.09 -12.25
CA SER A 16 6.07 0.44 -10.94
C SER A 16 4.72 0.08 -10.32
N TYR A 17 3.72 0.95 -10.39
CA TYR A 17 2.39 0.67 -9.84
C TYR A 17 1.80 -0.63 -10.38
N LYS A 18 1.82 -0.82 -11.71
CA LYS A 18 1.30 -2.03 -12.35
C LYS A 18 2.06 -3.27 -11.89
N THR A 19 3.40 -3.21 -11.88
CA THR A 19 4.24 -4.32 -11.42
C THR A 19 3.93 -4.70 -9.98
N LEU A 20 3.76 -3.71 -9.10
CA LEU A 20 3.47 -3.92 -7.68
C LEU A 20 2.06 -4.52 -7.48
N THR A 21 1.05 -4.04 -8.19
CA THR A 21 -0.32 -4.61 -8.10
C THR A 21 -0.41 -6.01 -8.70
N ASP A 22 0.36 -6.30 -9.74
CA ASP A 22 0.46 -7.63 -10.33
C ASP A 22 1.14 -8.60 -9.35
N GLU A 23 2.22 -8.17 -8.67
CA GLU A 23 2.87 -8.95 -7.61
C GLU A 23 1.89 -9.25 -6.46
N ILE A 24 1.15 -8.25 -5.99
CA ILE A 24 0.15 -8.41 -4.92
C ILE A 24 -0.94 -9.40 -5.35
N THR A 25 -1.46 -9.29 -6.57
CA THR A 25 -2.46 -10.21 -7.12
C THR A 25 -1.92 -11.64 -7.19
N ALA A 26 -0.66 -11.82 -7.59
CA ALA A 26 -0.02 -13.12 -7.66
C ALA A 26 0.15 -13.77 -6.27
N ILE A 27 0.55 -12.98 -5.26
CA ILE A 27 0.68 -13.45 -3.86
C ILE A 27 -0.68 -13.83 -3.29
N ALA A 28 -1.69 -12.97 -3.48
CA ALA A 28 -3.03 -13.18 -2.97
C ALA A 28 -3.75 -14.35 -3.66
N GLY A 29 -3.42 -14.64 -4.93
CA GLY A 29 -4.09 -15.65 -5.74
C GLY A 29 -5.47 -15.22 -6.26
N TYR A 30 -5.81 -13.94 -6.12
CA TYR A 30 -7.03 -13.31 -6.64
C TYR A 30 -6.80 -11.81 -6.85
N THR A 31 -7.66 -11.17 -7.66
CA THR A 31 -7.58 -9.73 -7.92
C THR A 31 -8.09 -8.92 -6.73
N ILE A 32 -7.27 -8.00 -6.24
CA ILE A 32 -7.63 -7.00 -5.23
C ILE A 32 -7.88 -5.67 -5.94
N GLU A 33 -8.98 -4.99 -5.62
CA GLU A 33 -9.24 -3.64 -6.15
C GLU A 33 -8.33 -2.61 -5.46
N PHE A 34 -7.72 -1.71 -6.23
CA PHE A 34 -6.95 -0.59 -5.70
C PHE A 34 -7.62 0.73 -6.04
N GLU A 35 -7.86 1.55 -5.02
CA GLU A 35 -8.25 2.94 -5.15
C GLU A 35 -7.17 3.82 -4.52
N ILE A 36 -6.58 4.72 -5.30
CA ILE A 36 -5.48 5.57 -4.84
C ILE A 36 -5.85 7.02 -5.05
N ASN A 37 -5.83 7.79 -3.96
CA ASN A 37 -6.01 9.23 -4.00
C ASN A 37 -4.68 9.92 -4.34
N TRP A 38 -4.28 9.84 -5.61
CA TRP A 38 -3.01 10.37 -6.09
C TRP A 38 -2.79 11.85 -5.78
N ASP A 39 -3.86 12.65 -5.74
CA ASP A 39 -3.79 14.07 -5.44
C ASP A 39 -3.31 14.34 -4.01
N THR A 40 -3.52 13.40 -3.08
CA THR A 40 -3.01 13.49 -1.71
C THR A 40 -1.58 12.97 -1.56
N LEU A 41 -1.13 12.10 -2.46
CA LEU A 41 0.20 11.48 -2.44
C LEU A 41 1.25 12.31 -3.17
N ALA A 42 0.90 12.86 -4.32
CA ALA A 42 1.82 13.55 -5.22
C ALA A 42 1.99 15.02 -4.81
N LEU A 43 2.67 15.22 -3.67
CA LEU A 43 3.02 16.56 -3.17
C LEU A 43 4.11 17.20 -4.04
N ASP A 44 4.01 18.51 -4.22
CA ASP A 44 4.99 19.29 -4.99
C ASP A 44 6.40 19.16 -4.37
N GLU A 45 7.46 19.33 -5.18
CA GLU A 45 8.88 19.23 -4.79
C GLU A 45 9.44 17.81 -4.56
N TYR A 46 8.58 16.78 -4.49
CA TYR A 46 9.01 15.39 -4.26
C TYR A 46 9.03 14.51 -5.51
N ALA A 47 8.80 15.07 -6.70
CA ALA A 47 8.67 14.31 -7.95
C ALA A 47 9.83 13.33 -8.21
N ALA A 48 11.05 13.69 -7.82
CA ALA A 48 12.24 12.86 -8.02
C ALA A 48 12.24 11.55 -7.20
N ILE A 49 11.44 11.47 -6.14
CA ILE A 49 11.42 10.33 -5.21
C ILE A 49 10.06 9.62 -5.14
N TYR A 50 9.08 10.00 -5.98
CA TYR A 50 7.76 9.38 -5.99
C TYR A 50 7.84 7.86 -6.12
N ASP A 51 8.63 7.36 -7.06
CA ASP A 51 8.73 5.93 -7.31
C ASP A 51 9.25 5.16 -6.08
N ASP A 52 10.41 5.57 -5.55
CA ASP A 52 11.02 4.95 -4.37
C ASP A 52 10.10 5.06 -3.13
N SER A 53 9.57 6.26 -2.90
CA SER A 53 8.79 6.55 -1.71
C SER A 53 7.44 5.86 -1.72
N PHE A 54 6.69 5.93 -2.82
CA PHE A 54 5.40 5.25 -2.92
C PHE A 54 5.57 3.74 -2.81
N THR A 55 6.58 3.19 -3.48
CA THR A 55 6.91 1.76 -3.39
C THR A 55 7.17 1.34 -1.95
N LYS A 56 8.10 2.00 -1.26
CA LYS A 56 8.52 1.61 0.10
C LYS A 56 7.52 1.94 1.19
N VAL A 57 6.73 3.00 1.04
CA VAL A 57 5.76 3.41 2.07
C VAL A 57 4.48 2.59 1.98
N TYR A 58 3.97 2.31 0.77
CA TYR A 58 2.66 1.70 0.61
C TYR A 58 2.70 0.24 0.17
N PHE A 59 3.53 -0.10 -0.83
CA PHE A 59 3.44 -1.40 -1.49
C PHE A 59 4.37 -2.45 -0.90
N THR A 60 5.63 -2.11 -0.61
CA THR A 60 6.58 -3.06 -0.01
C THR A 60 6.08 -3.61 1.33
N PRO A 61 5.52 -2.78 2.26
CA PRO A 61 4.98 -3.29 3.51
C PRO A 61 3.76 -4.20 3.31
N LEU A 62 2.87 -3.82 2.39
CA LEU A 62 1.70 -4.63 2.04
C LEU A 62 2.11 -5.97 1.44
N ILE A 63 3.04 -5.99 0.49
CA ILE A 63 3.59 -7.22 -0.11
C ILE A 63 4.18 -8.13 0.95
N ALA A 64 4.96 -7.58 1.89
CA ALA A 64 5.56 -8.36 2.98
C ALA A 64 4.49 -8.98 3.89
N ALA A 65 3.50 -8.19 4.32
CA ALA A 65 2.39 -8.67 5.14
C ALA A 65 1.57 -9.75 4.44
N LEU A 66 1.25 -9.57 3.15
CA LEU A 66 0.49 -10.56 2.38
C LEU A 66 1.28 -11.85 2.19
N LYS A 67 2.60 -11.79 1.91
CA LYS A 67 3.45 -13.00 1.80
C LYS A 67 3.42 -13.84 3.08
N GLU A 68 3.47 -13.19 4.24
CA GLU A 68 3.39 -13.86 5.54
C GLU A 68 2.02 -14.51 5.74
N ILE A 69 0.94 -13.79 5.46
CA ILE A 69 -0.44 -14.28 5.59
C ILE A 69 -0.70 -15.45 4.64
N THR A 70 -0.27 -15.35 3.38
CA THR A 70 -0.53 -16.38 2.36
C THR A 70 0.48 -17.52 2.36
N ALA A 71 1.27 -17.68 3.44
CA ALA A 71 2.28 -18.73 3.55
C ALA A 71 1.66 -20.14 3.57
N ASP A 72 0.40 -20.27 3.98
CA ASP A 72 -0.37 -21.51 3.96
C ASP A 72 -1.74 -21.31 3.29
N ASP A 73 -2.47 -22.41 3.12
CA ASP A 73 -3.76 -22.40 2.43
C ASP A 73 -4.87 -21.76 3.28
N MET A 74 -4.80 -21.85 4.61
CA MET A 74 -5.76 -21.23 5.52
C MET A 74 -5.70 -19.71 5.41
N GLY A 75 -4.50 -19.13 5.42
CA GLY A 75 -4.32 -17.69 5.29
C GLY A 75 -4.69 -17.16 3.90
N LYS A 76 -4.48 -17.94 2.84
CA LYS A 76 -4.97 -17.60 1.48
C LYS A 76 -6.50 -17.54 1.44
N GLU A 77 -7.17 -18.53 2.00
CA GLU A 77 -8.64 -18.60 2.05
C GLU A 77 -9.20 -17.42 2.85
N ALA A 78 -8.69 -17.19 4.07
CA ALA A 78 -9.12 -16.09 4.93
C ALA A 78 -8.90 -14.71 4.25
N LEU A 79 -7.73 -14.51 3.64
CA LEU A 79 -7.42 -13.29 2.89
C LEU A 79 -8.41 -13.07 1.74
N LYS A 80 -8.73 -14.12 0.97
CA LYS A 80 -9.65 -14.04 -0.16
C LYS A 80 -11.08 -13.77 0.27
N GLU A 81 -11.51 -14.28 1.41
CA GLU A 81 -12.86 -14.06 1.94
C GLU A 81 -13.04 -12.64 2.45
N ALA A 82 -12.05 -12.09 3.16
CA ALA A 82 -12.17 -10.80 3.82
C ALA A 82 -11.68 -9.61 2.97
N LEU A 83 -10.46 -9.61 2.44
CA LEU A 83 -9.90 -8.44 1.73
C LEU A 83 -10.43 -8.37 0.29
N LYS A 84 -11.04 -7.22 -0.07
CA LYS A 84 -11.58 -6.96 -1.41
C LYS A 84 -10.90 -5.77 -2.08
N LYS A 85 -10.58 -4.75 -1.27
CA LYS A 85 -10.13 -3.47 -1.75
C LYS A 85 -9.05 -2.87 -0.85
N VAL A 86 -8.08 -2.21 -1.46
CA VAL A 86 -7.07 -1.39 -0.80
C VAL A 86 -7.27 0.06 -1.23
N VAL A 87 -7.43 0.95 -0.25
CA VAL A 87 -7.50 2.40 -0.44
C VAL A 87 -6.20 3.02 0.06
N ILE A 88 -5.51 3.79 -0.77
CA ILE A 88 -4.27 4.49 -0.40
C ILE A 88 -4.49 6.00 -0.49
N LYS A 89 -4.16 6.71 0.58
CA LYS A 89 -4.31 8.16 0.69
C LYS A 89 -3.31 8.78 1.67
N ASN A 90 -3.30 10.10 1.74
CA ASN A 90 -2.51 10.89 2.69
C ASN A 90 -3.34 12.09 3.16
N GLU A 91 -4.23 11.86 4.11
CA GLU A 91 -5.20 12.84 4.62
C GLU A 91 -5.06 13.03 6.15
N GLY A 92 -4.61 12.00 6.87
CA GLY A 92 -4.51 12.01 8.33
C GLY A 92 -3.18 12.53 8.89
N GLY A 93 -2.16 12.72 8.05
CA GLY A 93 -0.83 13.17 8.48
C GLY A 93 -0.06 12.13 9.31
N PHE A 94 -0.40 10.85 9.16
CA PHE A 94 0.22 9.76 9.90
C PHE A 94 1.58 9.37 9.31
N VAL A 95 2.57 9.17 10.18
CA VAL A 95 3.97 8.87 9.79
C VAL A 95 4.48 7.54 10.35
N TYR A 96 3.61 6.78 11.02
CA TYR A 96 3.91 5.45 11.58
C TYR A 96 2.80 4.47 11.19
N GLY A 97 3.15 3.19 11.02
CA GLY A 97 2.19 2.15 10.69
C GLY A 97 1.09 2.00 11.73
N SER A 98 1.43 2.10 13.02
CA SER A 98 0.50 1.94 14.15
C SER A 98 -0.78 2.78 14.11
N ASN A 99 -0.81 3.89 13.36
CA ASN A 99 -1.99 4.75 13.20
C ASN A 99 -2.38 5.03 11.74
N ALA A 100 -1.60 4.54 10.78
CA ALA A 100 -1.83 4.76 9.36
C ALA A 100 -2.81 3.74 8.73
N TYR A 101 -3.18 2.69 9.44
CA TYR A 101 -3.95 1.58 8.87
C TYR A 101 -5.30 1.37 9.53
N SER A 102 -6.29 1.00 8.72
CA SER A 102 -7.58 0.53 9.21
C SER A 102 -8.15 -0.52 8.27
N PHE A 103 -8.92 -1.46 8.82
CA PHE A 103 -9.58 -2.49 8.04
C PHE A 103 -11.04 -2.63 8.47
N SER A 104 -11.94 -2.52 7.51
CA SER A 104 -13.39 -2.56 7.75
C SER A 104 -14.11 -3.00 6.49
N ASN A 105 -15.07 -3.92 6.63
CA ASN A 105 -15.95 -4.35 5.53
C ASN A 105 -15.19 -4.77 4.26
N GLY A 106 -14.05 -5.43 4.43
CA GLY A 106 -13.17 -5.88 3.34
C GLY A 106 -12.35 -4.79 2.64
N VAL A 107 -12.31 -3.59 3.23
CA VAL A 107 -11.51 -2.46 2.75
C VAL A 107 -10.34 -2.22 3.71
N LEU A 108 -9.12 -2.42 3.23
CA LEU A 108 -7.90 -1.94 3.88
C LEU A 108 -7.67 -0.49 3.46
N THR A 109 -7.61 0.43 4.41
CA THR A 109 -7.18 1.82 4.16
C THR A 109 -5.77 2.03 4.69
N ILE A 110 -4.90 2.54 3.83
CA ILE A 110 -3.56 3.01 4.15
C ILE A 110 -3.54 4.54 4.00
N ASP A 111 -3.52 5.24 5.12
CA ASP A 111 -3.42 6.70 5.21
C ASP A 111 -2.07 7.06 5.82
N HIS A 112 -1.06 7.31 5.00
CA HIS A 112 0.30 7.57 5.46
C HIS A 112 0.96 8.66 4.63
N VAL A 113 1.79 9.50 5.27
CA VAL A 113 2.58 10.53 4.60
C VAL A 113 3.62 9.86 3.68
N PRO A 114 3.62 10.13 2.37
CA PRO A 114 4.41 9.38 1.38
C PRO A 114 5.92 9.52 1.54
N PHE A 115 6.40 10.63 2.12
CA PHE A 115 7.83 10.98 2.16
C PHE A 115 8.43 10.96 3.57
N SER A 116 7.70 10.39 4.54
CA SER A 116 8.15 10.30 5.93
C SER A 116 8.52 8.86 6.29
N ASN A 117 9.61 8.69 7.05
CA ASN A 117 10.08 7.39 7.52
C ASN A 117 10.16 6.33 6.41
N VAL A 118 10.57 6.73 5.19
CA VAL A 118 10.48 5.91 3.98
C VAL A 118 11.13 4.53 4.14
N ASP A 119 12.31 4.46 4.79
CA ASP A 119 13.00 3.18 4.99
C ASP A 119 12.52 2.37 6.21
N ASN A 120 11.57 2.88 7.00
CA ASN A 120 10.98 2.16 8.15
C ASN A 120 9.94 1.11 7.70
N ILE A 121 10.33 0.25 6.76
CA ILE A 121 9.46 -0.74 6.12
C ILE A 121 9.05 -1.82 7.13
N THR A 122 9.97 -2.27 7.98
CA THR A 122 9.73 -3.37 8.93
C THR A 122 8.58 -3.07 9.89
N GLU A 123 8.57 -1.88 10.51
CA GLU A 123 7.47 -1.49 11.40
C GLU A 123 6.13 -1.51 10.67
N ARG A 124 6.07 -0.88 9.49
CA ARG A 124 4.87 -0.85 8.67
C ARG A 124 4.37 -2.24 8.26
N SER A 125 5.27 -3.15 7.89
CA SER A 125 4.91 -4.52 7.53
C SER A 125 4.32 -5.28 8.71
N THR A 126 4.94 -5.15 9.89
CA THR A 126 4.48 -5.81 11.12
C THR A 126 3.09 -5.30 11.52
N GLU A 127 2.87 -3.99 11.51
CA GLU A 127 1.58 -3.40 11.88
C GLU A 127 0.46 -3.78 10.87
N LEU A 128 0.76 -3.79 9.56
CA LEU A 128 -0.19 -4.26 8.54
C LEU A 128 -0.54 -5.74 8.72
N GLY A 129 0.47 -6.59 8.92
CA GLY A 129 0.27 -8.02 9.12
C GLY A 129 -0.61 -8.30 10.35
N ALA A 130 -0.29 -7.66 11.48
CA ALA A 130 -1.06 -7.79 12.70
C ALA A 130 -2.51 -7.29 12.56
N LEU A 131 -2.71 -6.16 11.88
CA LEU A 131 -4.06 -5.64 11.61
C LEU A 131 -4.87 -6.62 10.76
N LEU A 132 -4.30 -7.11 9.66
CA LEU A 132 -5.01 -8.02 8.77
C LEU A 132 -5.30 -9.34 9.48
N MET A 133 -4.30 -10.02 10.06
CA MET A 133 -4.51 -11.30 10.77
C MET A 133 -5.58 -11.23 11.87
N LYS A 134 -5.77 -10.08 12.51
CA LYS A 134 -6.83 -9.88 13.50
C LYS A 134 -8.25 -9.84 12.90
N ASN A 135 -8.37 -9.50 11.62
CA ASN A 135 -9.66 -9.26 10.94
C ASN A 135 -9.94 -10.24 9.77
N LEU A 136 -9.00 -11.13 9.46
CA LEU A 136 -9.18 -12.25 8.52
C LEU A 136 -9.91 -13.42 9.18
#